data_AF-A0A7J9PYI3-F1
#
_entry.id   AF-A0A7J9PYI3-F1
#
_cell.length_a   1.000
_cell.length_b   1.000
_cell.length_c   1.000
_cell.angle_alpha   90.00
_cell.angle_beta   90.00
_cell.angle_gamma   90.00
#
_symmetry.space_group_name_H-M   'P 1'
#
loop_
_entity.id
_entity.type
_entity.pdbx_description
1 polymer ?
#
loop_
_entity_poly.entity_id
_entity_poly.type
_entity_poly.pdbx_seq_one_letter_code
_entity_poly.pdbx_strand_id
1 'polypeptide(L)'
;MTVIEDLFIRKIIDSRGNPTVEVDVFTVNGFGSASAPSGASVGTHEVSSFSKNGVDTAISFFKKSVIPKLVGKDASEQRDIDKTLHEIDGIENFSKIGGNVAVAVSIAVAKAAANTFYLPLYQYVGGGFASEIPKPLGNVLG
;
A
#
# COMPACT_ATOMS: atom_id res chain seq x y z
N MET A 1 -19.84 2.05 -5.36
CA MET A 1 -19.20 3.38 -5.43
C MET A 1 -17.81 3.24 -4.86
N THR A 2 -16.81 3.84 -5.49
CA THR A 2 -15.37 3.66 -5.18
C THR A 2 -14.83 4.68 -4.19
N VAL A 3 -15.67 5.54 -3.64
CA VAL A 3 -15.25 6.51 -2.61
C VAL A 3 -14.79 5.76 -1.36
N ILE A 4 -13.60 6.12 -0.87
CA ILE A 4 -13.00 5.59 0.35
C ILE A 4 -13.77 6.10 1.56
N GLU A 5 -14.29 5.18 2.36
CA GLU A 5 -15.03 5.48 3.59
C GLU A 5 -14.12 5.44 4.82
N ASP A 6 -13.21 4.48 4.88
CA ASP A 6 -12.30 4.32 6.01
C ASP A 6 -11.02 3.56 5.63
N LEU A 7 -9.97 3.76 6.42
CA LEU A 7 -8.73 3.01 6.33
C LEU A 7 -8.25 2.58 7.72
N PHE A 8 -7.85 1.33 7.84
CA PHE A 8 -7.26 0.80 9.07
C PHE A 8 -5.83 0.38 8.85
N ILE A 9 -4.98 0.61 9.85
CA ILE A 9 -3.60 0.13 9.85
C ILE A 9 -3.34 -0.66 11.13
N ARG A 10 -2.64 -1.78 11.00
CA ARG A 10 -2.19 -2.63 12.12
C ARG A 10 -0.75 -3.04 11.94
N LYS A 11 -0.08 -3.26 13.07
CA LYS A 11 1.23 -3.90 13.10
C LYS A 11 1.03 -5.42 13.00
N ILE A 12 1.79 -6.04 12.12
CA ILE A 12 1.86 -7.49 11.94
C ILE A 12 3.34 -7.92 11.96
N ILE A 13 3.59 -9.22 11.77
CA ILE A 13 4.94 -9.79 11.72
C ILE A 13 5.19 -10.38 10.33
N ASP A 14 6.37 -10.13 9.77
CA ASP A 14 6.80 -10.68 8.49
C ASP A 14 7.28 -12.15 8.59
N SER A 15 7.67 -12.74 7.47
CA SER A 15 8.17 -14.13 7.42
C SER A 15 9.50 -14.36 8.18
N ARG A 16 10.19 -13.30 8.61
CA ARG A 16 11.45 -13.33 9.36
C ARG A 16 11.27 -12.97 10.84
N GLY A 17 10.04 -12.72 11.30
CA GLY A 17 9.78 -12.30 12.68
C GLY A 17 9.90 -10.80 12.94
N ASN A 18 10.11 -9.97 11.91
CA ASN A 18 10.22 -8.51 12.09
C ASN A 18 8.85 -7.84 12.02
N PRO A 19 8.63 -6.76 12.79
CA PRO A 19 7.44 -5.93 12.66
C PRO A 19 7.29 -5.31 11.27
N THR A 20 6.09 -5.44 10.70
CA THR A 20 5.66 -4.69 9.50
C THR A 20 4.22 -4.21 9.66
N VAL A 21 3.63 -3.63 8.62
CA VAL A 21 2.26 -3.08 8.64
C VAL A 21 1.37 -3.79 7.63
N GLU A 22 0.08 -3.85 7.98
CA GLU A 22 -1.00 -4.18 7.07
C GLU A 22 -2.03 -3.06 7.08
N VAL A 23 -2.50 -2.69 5.89
CA VAL A 23 -3.50 -1.65 5.68
C VAL A 23 -4.73 -2.28 5.05
N ASP A 24 -5.89 -1.97 5.64
CA ASP A 24 -7.20 -2.22 5.07
C ASP A 24 -7.81 -0.91 4.56
N VAL A 25 -8.49 -0.98 3.42
CA VAL A 25 -9.21 0.12 2.81
C VAL A 25 -10.64 -0.33 2.54
N PHE A 26 -11.59 0.47 3.01
CA PHE A 26 -13.01 0.28 2.80
C PHE A 26 -13.51 1.38 1.86
N THR A 27 -14.26 0.96 0.86
CA THR A 27 -15.08 1.83 0.01
C THR A 27 -16.53 1.43 0.23
N VAL A 28 -17.49 2.24 -0.25
CA VAL A 28 -18.93 1.97 -0.08
C VAL A 28 -19.34 0.54 -0.42
N ASN A 29 -18.74 -0.06 -1.47
CA ASN A 29 -19.11 -1.39 -1.95
C ASN A 29 -17.92 -2.37 -2.04
N GLY A 30 -16.76 -2.03 -1.48
CA GLY A 30 -15.56 -2.82 -1.74
C GLY A 30 -14.51 -2.73 -0.65
N PHE A 31 -13.67 -3.75 -0.61
CA PHE A 31 -12.64 -3.92 0.39
C PHE A 31 -11.31 -4.32 -0.24
N GLY A 32 -10.21 -3.78 0.29
CA GLY A 32 -8.87 -4.15 -0.10
C GLY A 32 -7.93 -4.17 1.09
N SER A 33 -7.05 -5.17 1.13
CA SER A 33 -6.04 -5.32 2.19
C SER A 33 -4.67 -5.63 1.60
N ALA A 34 -3.63 -5.00 2.16
CA ALA A 34 -2.26 -5.27 1.76
C ALA A 34 -1.29 -5.12 2.93
N SER A 35 -0.42 -6.13 3.05
CA SER A 35 0.72 -6.17 3.95
C SER A 35 1.97 -5.65 3.25
N ALA A 36 2.75 -4.82 3.92
CA ALA A 36 4.01 -4.33 3.38
C ALA A 36 5.10 -5.41 3.46
N PRO A 37 5.78 -5.74 2.35
CA PRO A 37 6.89 -6.66 2.38
C PRO A 37 8.08 -6.04 3.13
N SER A 38 8.93 -6.89 3.68
CA SER A 38 10.19 -6.50 4.30
C SER A 38 11.36 -6.82 3.37
N GLY A 39 11.98 -5.76 2.84
CA GLY A 39 13.20 -5.85 2.06
C GLY A 39 14.41 -6.06 2.96
N ALA A 40 15.23 -7.09 2.68
CA ALA A 40 16.52 -7.29 3.34
C ALA A 40 17.70 -6.67 2.56
N SER A 41 17.51 -6.42 1.26
CA SER A 41 18.44 -5.68 0.41
C SER A 41 17.98 -4.24 0.37
N VAL A 42 18.69 -3.37 1.08
CA VAL A 42 18.39 -1.93 1.12
C VAL A 42 19.51 -1.24 0.36
N GLY A 43 19.32 -1.03 -0.94
CA GLY A 43 20.21 -0.19 -1.72
C GLY A 43 20.25 1.23 -1.17
N THR A 44 21.36 1.94 -1.32
CA THR A 44 21.51 3.34 -0.84
C THR A 44 20.53 4.32 -1.47
N HIS A 45 19.94 3.96 -2.61
CA HIS A 45 18.96 4.76 -3.34
C HIS A 45 17.52 4.25 -3.15
N GLU A 46 17.31 3.23 -2.34
CA GLU A 46 15.98 2.70 -2.07
C GLU A 46 15.25 3.54 -1.01
N VAL A 47 13.93 3.52 -1.12
CA VAL A 47 13.04 4.14 -0.14
C VAL A 47 13.19 3.44 1.22
N SER A 48 13.28 4.22 2.30
CA SER A 48 13.34 3.67 3.65
C SER A 48 12.01 2.98 4.01
N SER A 49 12.06 1.74 4.51
CA SER A 49 10.87 0.95 4.86
C SER A 49 9.95 1.67 5.85
N PHE A 50 10.51 2.18 6.93
CA PHE A 50 9.79 2.93 7.96
C PHE A 50 10.49 4.25 8.26
N SER A 51 9.77 5.18 8.89
CA SER A 51 10.38 6.36 9.49
C SER A 51 11.50 5.96 10.47
N LYS A 52 12.46 6.86 10.73
CA LYS A 52 13.60 6.60 11.65
C LYS A 52 13.20 6.09 13.04
N ASN A 53 11.95 6.33 13.45
CA ASN A 53 11.42 5.96 14.76
C ASN A 53 10.58 4.66 14.71
N GLY A 54 10.70 3.87 13.65
CA GLY A 54 10.13 2.53 13.54
C GLY A 54 8.63 2.48 13.18
N VAL A 55 8.07 1.27 13.30
CA VAL A 55 6.71 0.92 12.83
C VAL A 55 5.60 1.66 13.58
N ASP A 56 5.71 1.82 14.90
CA ASP A 56 4.67 2.50 15.69
C ASP A 56 4.54 3.98 15.32
N THR A 57 5.67 4.62 15.03
CA THR A 57 5.68 6.01 14.58
C THR A 57 5.03 6.13 13.20
N ALA A 58 5.34 5.20 12.29
CA ALA A 58 4.71 5.15 10.97
C ALA A 58 3.18 4.95 11.07
N ILE A 59 2.72 4.08 11.97
CA ILE A 59 1.29 3.88 12.28
C ILE A 59 0.65 5.14 12.84
N SER A 60 1.30 5.81 13.79
CA SER A 60 0.78 7.07 14.35
C SER A 60 0.72 8.17 13.29
N PHE A 61 1.71 8.23 12.39
CA PHE A 61 1.72 9.21 11.30
C PHE A 61 0.61 8.92 10.30
N PHE A 62 0.42 7.65 9.92
CA PHE A 62 -0.68 7.21 9.06
C PHE A 62 -2.04 7.68 9.59
N LYS A 63 -2.33 7.40 10.87
CA LYS A 63 -3.61 7.75 11.50
C LYS A 63 -3.87 9.26 11.51
N LYS A 64 -2.81 10.06 11.70
CA LYS A 64 -2.91 11.53 11.81
C LYS A 64 -2.94 12.24 10.46
N SER A 65 -2.22 11.72 9.47
CA SER A 65 -1.92 12.45 8.23
C SER A 65 -2.48 11.80 6.97
N VAL A 66 -2.58 10.46 6.94
CA VAL A 66 -3.01 9.71 5.75
C VAL A 66 -4.52 9.51 5.73
N ILE A 67 -5.11 9.00 6.82
CA ILE A 67 -6.57 8.75 6.89
C ILE A 67 -7.37 10.01 6.52
N PRO A 68 -7.16 11.18 7.15
CA PRO A 68 -8.01 12.35 6.91
C PRO A 68 -7.91 12.91 5.48
N LYS A 69 -6.85 12.58 4.75
CA LYS A 69 -6.62 13.04 3.38
C LYS A 69 -7.11 12.05 2.32
N LEU A 70 -7.24 10.77 2.66
CA LEU A 70 -7.68 9.73 1.74
C LEU A 70 -9.17 9.42 1.86
N VAL A 71 -9.76 9.55 3.05
CA VAL A 71 -11.21 9.41 3.22
C VAL A 71 -11.93 10.45 2.34
N GLY A 72 -12.94 9.99 1.59
CA GLY A 72 -13.69 10.81 0.65
C GLY A 72 -13.08 10.91 -0.75
N LYS A 73 -11.86 10.40 -0.98
CA LYS A 73 -11.29 10.30 -2.33
C LYS A 73 -11.83 9.10 -3.08
N ASP A 74 -11.77 9.16 -4.40
CA ASP A 74 -12.14 8.05 -5.27
C ASP A 74 -10.99 7.03 -5.37
N ALA A 75 -11.23 5.80 -4.92
CA ALA A 75 -10.25 4.72 -5.00
C ALA A 75 -9.92 4.31 -6.44
N SER A 76 -10.76 4.62 -7.44
CA SER A 76 -10.42 4.34 -8.84
C SER A 76 -9.36 5.28 -9.41
N GLU A 77 -9.16 6.45 -8.80
CA GLU A 77 -8.17 7.44 -9.20
C GLU A 77 -6.81 7.14 -8.58
N GLN A 78 -6.24 5.96 -8.89
CA GLN A 78 -5.00 5.46 -8.28
C GLN A 78 -3.84 6.48 -8.33
N ARG A 79 -3.70 7.21 -9.44
CA ARG A 79 -2.66 8.25 -9.60
C ARG A 79 -2.85 9.42 -8.63
N ASP A 80 -4.08 9.83 -8.36
CA ASP A 80 -4.37 10.89 -7.39
C ASP A 80 -4.09 10.43 -5.96
N ILE A 81 -4.41 9.17 -5.65
CA ILE A 81 -4.10 8.55 -4.36
C ILE A 81 -2.58 8.52 -4.13
N ASP A 82 -1.81 7.99 -5.09
CA ASP A 82 -0.36 7.89 -4.97
C ASP A 82 0.30 9.27 -4.92
N LYS A 83 -0.22 10.25 -5.69
CA LYS A 83 0.22 11.64 -5.60
C LYS A 83 -0.07 12.24 -4.21
N THR A 84 -1.25 11.96 -3.65
CA THR A 84 -1.60 12.41 -2.30
C THR A 84 -0.64 11.83 -1.26
N LEU A 85 -0.23 10.57 -1.40
CA LEU A 85 0.79 9.95 -0.53
C LEU A 85 2.14 10.67 -0.62
N HIS A 86 2.58 11.04 -1.82
CA HIS A 86 3.77 11.87 -2.02
C HIS A 86 3.63 13.26 -1.36
N GLU A 87 2.49 13.92 -1.53
CA GLU A 87 2.21 15.23 -0.92
C GLU A 87 2.16 15.16 0.61
N ILE A 88 1.69 14.04 1.17
CA ILE A 88 1.68 13.78 2.62
C ILE A 88 3.10 13.65 3.17
N ASP A 89 3.98 12.92 2.48
CA ASP A 89 5.37 12.79 2.92
C ASP A 89 6.13 14.11 2.75
N GLY A 90 5.95 14.75 1.60
CA GLY A 90 6.64 15.98 1.21
C GLY A 90 8.14 15.81 0.96
N ILE A 91 8.64 14.57 0.89
CA ILE A 91 10.01 14.22 0.50
C ILE A 91 9.94 13.07 -0.52
N GLU A 92 10.80 13.09 -1.54
CA GLU A 92 10.76 12.10 -2.63
C GLU A 92 10.97 10.65 -2.15
N ASN A 93 11.66 10.46 -1.03
CA ASN A 93 12.08 9.14 -0.54
C ASN A 93 11.15 8.52 0.52
N PHE A 94 9.94 9.06 0.71
CA PHE A 94 8.96 8.58 1.71
C PHE A 94 9.52 8.46 3.14
N SER A 95 10.49 9.28 3.53
CA SER A 95 11.19 9.12 4.81
C SER A 95 10.36 9.48 6.06
N LYS A 96 9.22 10.18 5.91
CA LYS A 96 8.32 10.51 7.03
C LYS A 96 7.23 9.45 7.24
N ILE A 97 6.51 9.09 6.17
CA ILE A 97 5.46 8.06 6.22
C ILE A 97 6.06 6.65 6.27
N GLY A 98 7.17 6.43 5.55
CA GLY A 98 7.79 5.13 5.32
C GLY A 98 7.27 4.45 4.06
N GLY A 99 8.17 3.93 3.23
CA GLY A 99 7.81 3.23 1.99
C GLY A 99 6.89 2.05 2.20
N ASN A 100 7.01 1.33 3.32
CA ASN A 100 6.15 0.19 3.64
C ASN A 100 4.69 0.63 3.80
N VAL A 101 4.45 1.73 4.51
CA VAL A 101 3.10 2.28 4.67
C VAL A 101 2.59 2.76 3.31
N ALA A 102 3.39 3.50 2.54
CA ALA A 102 2.97 4.01 1.23
C ALA A 102 2.55 2.88 0.27
N VAL A 103 3.37 1.83 0.15
CA VAL A 103 3.08 0.67 -0.70
C VAL A 103 1.86 -0.11 -0.21
N ALA A 104 1.74 -0.35 1.11
CA ALA A 104 0.58 -1.05 1.66
C ALA A 104 -0.72 -0.29 1.35
N VAL A 105 -0.73 1.04 1.53
CA VAL A 105 -1.90 1.87 1.21
C VAL A 105 -2.20 1.81 -0.29
N SER A 106 -1.20 2.06 -1.14
CA SER A 106 -1.38 2.08 -2.60
C SER A 106 -1.99 0.78 -3.13
N ILE A 107 -1.48 -0.37 -2.69
CA ILE A 107 -1.99 -1.69 -3.09
C ILE A 107 -3.37 -1.98 -2.50
N ALA A 108 -3.61 -1.62 -1.23
CA ALA A 108 -4.91 -1.82 -0.60
C ALA A 108 -6.01 -1.01 -1.29
N VAL A 109 -5.72 0.23 -1.70
CA VAL A 109 -6.64 1.07 -2.49
C VAL A 109 -6.95 0.41 -3.84
N ALA A 110 -5.93 -0.03 -4.57
CA ALA A 110 -6.13 -0.72 -5.85
C ALA A 110 -7.01 -1.97 -5.71
N LYS A 111 -6.81 -2.75 -4.64
CA LYS A 111 -7.64 -3.92 -4.32
C LYS A 111 -9.08 -3.54 -3.99
N ALA A 112 -9.29 -2.48 -3.21
CA ALA A 112 -10.63 -2.01 -2.85
C ALA A 112 -11.42 -1.51 -4.07
N ALA A 113 -10.76 -0.79 -4.97
CA ALA A 113 -11.34 -0.37 -6.23
C ALA A 113 -11.65 -1.56 -7.15
N ALA A 114 -10.71 -2.49 -7.35
CA ALA A 114 -10.92 -3.72 -8.12
C ALA A 114 -12.13 -4.51 -7.58
N ASN A 115 -12.22 -4.66 -6.25
CA ASN A 115 -13.31 -5.34 -5.59
C ASN A 115 -14.66 -4.63 -5.79
N THR A 116 -14.68 -3.29 -5.72
CA THR A 116 -15.88 -2.49 -6.02
C THR A 116 -16.40 -2.70 -7.43
N PHE A 117 -15.51 -2.90 -8.41
CA PHE A 117 -15.86 -3.19 -9.79
C PHE A 117 -16.10 -4.67 -10.08
N TYR A 118 -16.00 -5.54 -9.07
CA TYR A 118 -16.06 -7.00 -9.24
C TYR A 118 -15.03 -7.54 -10.24
N LEU A 119 -13.86 -6.91 -10.29
CA LEU A 119 -12.77 -7.29 -11.15
C LEU A 119 -11.67 -7.99 -10.34
N PRO A 120 -11.07 -9.07 -10.87
CA PRO A 120 -9.77 -9.53 -10.42
C PRO A 120 -8.73 -8.40 -10.47
N LEU A 121 -7.86 -8.32 -9.46
CA LEU A 121 -6.85 -7.25 -9.36
C LEU A 121 -5.98 -7.11 -10.63
N TYR A 122 -5.58 -8.24 -11.24
CA TYR A 122 -4.74 -8.21 -12.44
C TYR A 122 -5.44 -7.57 -13.65
N GLN A 123 -6.76 -7.74 -13.78
CA GLN A 123 -7.55 -7.09 -14.84
C GLN A 123 -7.79 -5.62 -14.53
N TYR A 124 -8.03 -5.29 -13.25
CA TYR A 124 -8.17 -3.90 -12.82
C TYR A 124 -6.89 -3.09 -13.10
N VAL A 125 -5.71 -3.65 -12.79
CA VAL A 125 -4.42 -2.96 -12.99
C VAL A 125 -3.94 -3.02 -14.44
N GLY A 126 -4.05 -4.20 -15.08
CA GLY A 126 -3.49 -4.44 -16.42
C GLY A 126 -4.45 -4.23 -17.58
N GLY A 127 -5.73 -3.95 -17.31
CA GLY A 127 -6.78 -3.82 -18.31
C GLY A 127 -7.29 -5.16 -18.85
N GLY A 128 -8.26 -5.10 -19.78
CA GLY A 128 -8.96 -6.28 -20.29
C GLY A 128 -8.10 -7.28 -21.08
N PHE A 129 -6.91 -6.87 -21.52
CA PHE A 129 -5.97 -7.72 -22.26
C PHE A 129 -4.86 -8.32 -21.38
N ALA A 130 -4.89 -8.10 -20.06
CA ALA A 130 -3.94 -8.71 -19.15
C ALA A 130 -4.21 -10.22 -19.02
N SER A 131 -3.48 -11.03 -19.77
CA SER A 131 -3.65 -12.49 -19.82
C SER A 131 -2.35 -13.29 -19.76
N GLU A 132 -1.20 -12.61 -19.68
CA GLU A 132 0.10 -13.28 -19.63
C GLU A 132 0.42 -13.80 -18.22
N ILE A 133 0.97 -15.00 -18.13
CA ILE A 133 1.44 -15.61 -16.89
C ILE A 133 2.97 -15.59 -16.90
N PRO A 134 3.64 -15.02 -15.88
CA PRO A 134 5.10 -14.98 -15.82
C PRO A 134 5.68 -16.38 -15.62
N LYS A 135 6.87 -16.62 -16.19
CA LYS A 135 7.63 -17.86 -15.93
C LYS A 135 8.23 -17.78 -14.52
N PRO A 136 7.94 -18.73 -13.62
CA PRO A 136 8.50 -18.70 -12.27
C PRO A 136 10.01 -18.97 -12.31
N LEU A 137 10.79 -18.13 -11.63
CA LEU A 137 12.21 -18.35 -11.37
C LEU A 137 12.38 -18.76 -9.91
N GLY A 138 12.60 -20.05 -9.67
CA GLY A 138 12.74 -20.61 -8.32
C GLY A 138 14.15 -20.47 -7.79
N ASN A 139 14.32 -19.80 -6.64
CA ASN A 139 15.56 -19.86 -5.90
C ASN A 139 15.62 -21.17 -5.08
N VAL A 140 16.51 -22.09 -5.44
CA VAL A 140 16.66 -23.40 -4.78
C VAL A 140 17.98 -23.55 -4.02
N LEU A 141 18.86 -22.56 -4.11
CA LEU A 141 20.15 -22.51 -3.41
C LEU A 141 20.22 -21.19 -2.63
N GLY A 142 20.21 -21.25 -1.30
CA GLY A 142 20.25 -20.09 -0.41
C GLY A 142 21.18 -20.30 0.76
#